data_AF-A0A6B9VMB7-F1
#
_entry.id   AF-A0A6B9VMB7-F1
#
_cell.length_a   1.000
_cell.length_b   1.000
_cell.length_c   1.000
_cell.angle_alpha   90.00
_cell.angle_beta   90.00
_cell.angle_gamma   90.00
#
_symmetry.space_group_name_H-M   'P 1'
#
loop_
_entity.id
_entity.type
_entity.pdbx_description
1 polymer ?
#
loop_
_entity_poly.entity_id
_entity_poly.type
_entity_poly.pdbx_seq_one_letter_code
_entity_poly.pdbx_strand_id
1 'polypeptide(L)'
;MKLILCLIGVFLFLHQEVHGNGDKVVFAWKNIKYSEKGTKNSDFVLGSSIPTGFSYYPPEDKLFLAVPRMFKGVPHALTEIIVKKH
;
A
#
# COMPACT_ATOMS: atom_id res chain seq x y z
N MET A 1 -28.24 -43.50 14.79
CA MET A 1 -27.34 -42.56 15.51
C MET A 1 -26.02 -42.26 14.76
N LYS A 2 -25.92 -42.48 13.43
CA LYS A 2 -24.71 -42.17 12.64
C LYS A 2 -24.81 -40.88 11.81
N LEU A 3 -26.03 -40.51 11.40
CA LEU A 3 -26.31 -39.30 10.61
C LEU A 3 -26.05 -37.99 11.36
N ILE A 4 -26.25 -37.97 12.69
CA ILE A 4 -26.09 -36.76 13.51
C ILE A 4 -24.61 -36.39 13.67
N LEU A 5 -23.70 -37.38 13.75
CA LEU A 5 -22.26 -37.11 13.81
C LEU A 5 -21.71 -36.50 12.51
N CYS A 6 -22.22 -36.92 11.35
CA CYS A 6 -21.81 -36.33 10.08
C CYS A 6 -22.24 -34.86 9.95
N LEU A 7 -23.44 -34.51 10.42
CA LEU A 7 -23.94 -33.13 10.38
C LEU A 7 -23.12 -32.19 11.27
N ILE A 8 -22.72 -32.64 12.47
CA ILE A 8 -21.88 -31.86 13.39
C ILE A 8 -20.47 -31.65 12.79
N GLY A 9 -19.91 -32.68 12.15
CA GLY A 9 -18.61 -32.57 11.48
C GLY A 9 -18.61 -31.55 10.33
N VAL A 10 -19.67 -31.53 9.51
CA VAL A 10 -19.81 -30.55 8.43
C VAL A 10 -20.04 -29.14 8.98
N PHE A 11 -20.81 -28.98 10.06
CA PHE A 11 -21.06 -27.69 10.68
C PHE A 11 -19.79 -27.08 11.31
N LEU A 12 -18.92 -27.91 11.89
CA LEU A 12 -17.62 -27.47 12.44
C LEU A 12 -16.60 -27.12 11.34
N PHE A 13 -16.66 -27.75 10.18
CA PHE A 13 -15.81 -27.40 9.03
C PHE A 13 -16.23 -26.11 8.33
N LEU A 14 -17.54 -25.78 8.32
CA LEU A 14 -18.05 -24.53 7.74
C LEU A 14 -17.82 -23.30 8.61
N HIS A 15 -17.43 -23.48 9.87
CA HIS A 15 -17.05 -22.42 10.82
C HIS A 15 -15.53 -22.24 10.95
N GLN A 16 -14.75 -22.66 9.95
CA GLN A 16 -13.50 -21.93 9.69
C GLN A 16 -13.89 -20.57 9.11
N GLU A 17 -14.17 -19.65 10.04
CA GLU A 17 -14.20 -18.23 9.78
C GLU A 17 -13.03 -17.90 8.86
N VAL A 18 -13.35 -17.37 7.68
CA VAL A 18 -12.45 -16.49 6.95
C VAL A 18 -12.23 -15.30 7.87
N HIS A 19 -11.37 -15.48 8.88
CA HIS A 19 -10.69 -14.39 9.57
C HIS A 19 -9.73 -13.83 8.52
N GLY A 20 -10.30 -13.09 7.57
CA GLY A 20 -9.59 -12.14 6.75
C GLY A 20 -9.03 -11.13 7.73
N ASN A 21 -7.84 -11.41 8.23
CA ASN A 21 -7.03 -10.50 9.00
C ASN A 21 -6.89 -9.27 8.11
N GLY A 22 -7.71 -8.24 8.36
CA GLY A 22 -7.82 -7.06 7.51
C GLY A 22 -6.41 -6.57 7.21
N ASP A 23 -6.09 -6.52 5.91
CA ASP A 23 -4.73 -6.27 5.44
C ASP A 23 -4.12 -5.12 6.23
N LYS A 24 -3.00 -5.40 6.94
CA LYS A 24 -2.31 -4.38 7.70
C LYS A 24 -1.86 -3.30 6.71
N VAL A 25 -2.54 -2.15 6.73
CA VAL A 25 -2.17 -1.00 5.93
C VAL A 25 -0.81 -0.51 6.43
N VAL A 26 0.24 -0.83 5.66
CA VAL A 26 1.62 -0.43 6.01
C VAL A 26 1.83 1.04 5.72
N PHE A 27 1.22 1.56 4.65
CA PHE A 27 1.27 2.96 4.30
C PHE A 27 -0.01 3.46 3.63
N ALA A 28 -0.42 4.69 3.97
CA ALA A 28 -1.53 5.38 3.33
C ALA A 28 -1.30 6.89 3.31
N TRP A 29 -1.60 7.52 2.16
CA TRP A 29 -1.47 8.97 1.99
C TRP A 29 -2.65 9.52 1.20
N LYS A 30 -3.12 10.71 1.59
CA LYS A 30 -4.12 11.45 0.80
C LYS A 30 -3.50 12.06 -0.47
N ASN A 31 -2.25 12.50 -0.38
CA ASN A 31 -1.48 13.08 -1.48
C ASN A 31 0.02 12.80 -1.28
N ILE A 32 0.77 12.68 -2.38
CA ILE A 32 2.22 12.62 -2.36
C ILE A 32 2.77 14.04 -2.29
N LYS A 33 3.65 14.30 -1.32
CA LYS A 33 4.43 15.53 -1.19
C LYS A 33 5.90 15.20 -1.36
N TYR A 34 6.65 16.11 -1.97
CA TYR A 34 8.08 15.95 -2.19
C TYR A 34 8.88 16.75 -1.16
N SER A 35 10.06 16.25 -0.81
CA SER A 35 11.00 16.96 0.04
C SER A 35 11.49 18.23 -0.65
N GLU A 36 11.63 19.32 0.11
CA GLU A 36 12.22 20.58 -0.39
C GLU A 36 13.69 20.43 -0.77
N LYS A 37 14.35 19.33 -0.35
CA LYS A 37 15.67 18.92 -0.84
C LYS A 37 15.55 18.33 -2.24
N GLY A 38 15.52 19.20 -3.24
CA GLY A 38 15.60 18.81 -4.67
C GLY A 38 14.30 18.99 -5.46
N THR A 39 13.22 19.47 -4.84
CA THR A 39 11.97 19.83 -5.53
C THR A 39 11.41 21.12 -4.94
N LYS A 40 11.16 22.14 -5.76
CA LYS A 40 10.50 23.36 -5.26
C LYS A 40 9.00 23.13 -5.19
N ASN A 41 8.32 23.86 -4.29
CA ASN A 41 6.85 23.79 -4.20
C ASN A 41 6.15 24.22 -5.50
N SER A 42 6.80 25.03 -6.35
CA SER A 42 6.32 25.38 -7.68
C SER A 42 6.32 24.22 -8.68
N ASP A 43 7.10 23.17 -8.42
CA ASP A 43 7.40 22.13 -9.39
C ASP A 43 6.40 20.97 -9.34
N PHE A 44 5.54 20.93 -8.31
CA PHE A 44 4.54 19.90 -8.15
C PHE A 44 3.13 20.46 -7.95
N VAL A 45 2.15 19.75 -8.49
CA VAL A 45 0.73 20.05 -8.29
C VAL A 45 0.15 18.96 -7.39
N LEU A 46 -0.42 19.37 -6.26
CA LEU A 46 -1.03 18.45 -5.30
C LEU A 46 -2.09 17.59 -5.99
N GLY A 47 -2.05 16.27 -5.79
CA GLY A 47 -2.99 15.31 -6.38
C GLY A 47 -2.66 14.89 -7.83
N SER A 48 -1.68 15.49 -8.49
CA SER A 48 -1.27 15.07 -9.85
C SER A 48 -0.35 13.85 -9.86
N SER A 49 0.26 13.53 -8.71
CA SER A 49 1.13 12.37 -8.54
C SER A 49 0.32 11.13 -8.17
N ILE A 50 0.02 10.30 -9.17
CA ILE A 50 -0.71 9.05 -9.01
C ILE A 50 0.28 7.90 -9.19
N PRO A 51 0.63 7.16 -8.11
CA PRO A 51 1.54 6.03 -8.21
C PRO A 51 0.84 4.86 -8.91
N THR A 52 1.55 4.19 -9.82
CA THR A 52 1.03 3.02 -10.55
C THR A 52 1.78 1.74 -10.23
N GLY A 53 2.90 1.83 -9.51
CA GLY A 53 3.68 0.68 -9.08
C GLY A 53 4.55 1.02 -7.88
N PHE A 54 4.96 0.01 -7.14
CA PHE A 54 5.85 0.15 -6.00
C PHE A 54 6.82 -1.04 -5.91
N SER A 55 7.95 -0.81 -5.25
CA SER A 55 8.88 -1.87 -4.86
C SER A 55 9.47 -1.53 -3.51
N TYR A 56 9.42 -2.47 -2.58
CA TYR A 56 10.07 -2.36 -1.29
C TYR A 56 11.44 -3.04 -1.36
N TYR A 57 12.47 -2.35 -0.90
CA TYR A 57 13.85 -2.83 -0.83
C TYR A 57 14.26 -2.99 0.64
N PRO A 58 14.07 -4.19 1.22
CA PRO A 58 14.33 -4.45 2.63
C PRO A 58 15.75 -4.13 3.13
N PRO A 59 16.84 -4.35 2.35
CA PRO A 59 18.19 -4.12 2.84
C PRO A 59 18.46 -2.67 3.30
N GLU A 60 17.78 -1.69 2.71
CA GLU A 60 17.91 -0.27 3.06
C GLU A 60 16.63 0.34 3.64
N ASP A 61 15.60 -0.46 3.91
CA ASP A 61 14.30 0.01 4.42
C ASP A 61 13.67 1.09 3.52
N LYS A 62 13.80 0.92 2.19
CA LYS A 62 13.33 1.90 1.19
C LYS A 62 12.10 1.41 0.45
N LEU A 63 11.11 2.30 0.31
CA LEU A 63 9.97 2.10 -0.57
C LEU A 63 10.09 3.00 -1.79
N PHE A 64 10.16 2.39 -2.97
CA PHE A 64 10.15 3.09 -4.25
C PHE A 64 8.75 3.11 -4.84
N LEU A 65 8.35 4.25 -5.39
CA LEU A 65 7.10 4.44 -6.12
C LEU A 65 7.39 4.86 -7.56
N ALA A 66 6.75 4.17 -8.50
CA ALA A 66 6.64 4.62 -9.88
C ALA A 66 5.43 5.56 -10.00
N VAL A 67 5.70 6.81 -10.38
CA VAL A 67 4.69 7.87 -10.54
C VAL A 67 4.78 8.40 -11.98
N PRO A 68 4.00 7.85 -12.93
CA PRO A 68 4.07 8.28 -14.31
C PRO A 68 3.79 9.78 -14.46
N ARG A 69 4.57 10.46 -15.32
CA ARG A 69 4.41 11.90 -15.62
C ARG A 69 3.28 12.15 -16.63
N MET A 70 2.10 11.56 -16.37
CA MET A 70 0.91 11.70 -17.21
C MET A 70 0.24 13.07 -17.04
N PHE A 71 0.36 13.66 -15.84
CA PHE A 71 -0.20 14.96 -15.51
C PHE A 71 0.92 15.98 -15.27
N LYS A 72 0.62 17.27 -15.50
CA LYS A 72 1.55 18.36 -15.15
C LYS A 72 1.78 18.39 -13.64
N GLY A 73 2.96 18.84 -13.22
CA GLY A 73 3.29 18.93 -11.79
C GLY A 73 3.62 17.59 -11.13
N VAL A 74 4.12 16.63 -11.91
CA VAL A 74 4.78 15.41 -11.39
C VAL A 74 6.28 15.57 -11.61
N PRO A 75 7.06 15.93 -10.58
CA PRO A 75 8.47 16.27 -10.73
C PRO A 75 9.34 15.04 -11.04
N HIS A 76 9.08 13.92 -10.36
CA HIS A 76 9.90 12.71 -10.43
C HIS A 76 9.06 11.51 -10.84
N ALA A 77 9.49 10.81 -11.88
CA ALA A 77 8.81 9.60 -12.37
C ALA A 77 9.05 8.37 -11.48
N LEU A 78 10.18 8.36 -10.77
CA LEU A 78 10.54 7.37 -9.77
C LEU A 78 10.94 8.13 -8.51
N THR A 79 10.34 7.78 -7.38
CA THR A 79 10.60 8.47 -6.11
C THR A 79 10.73 7.45 -4.98
N GLU A 80 11.47 7.80 -3.94
CA GLU A 80 11.58 7.03 -2.72
C GLU A 80 10.79 7.69 -1.59
N ILE A 81 10.22 6.87 -0.71
CA ILE A 81 9.59 7.34 0.52
C ILE A 81 10.59 7.18 1.65
N ILE A 82 10.86 8.29 2.34
CA ILE A 82 11.60 8.28 3.61
C ILE A 82 10.65 7.74 4.69
N VAL A 83 10.81 6.46 5.02
CA VAL A 83 10.10 5.83 6.13
C VAL A 83 10.76 6.32 7.43
N LYS A 84 10.15 7.29 8.11
CA LYS A 84 10.50 7.57 9.50
C LYS A 84 9.79 6.52 10.35
N LYS A 85 10.54 5.55 10.89
CA LYS A 85 10.02 4.70 11.97
C LYS A 85 9.62 5.60 13.14
N HIS A 86 8.36 5.50 13.55
CA HIS A 86 7.86 6.08 14.80
C HIS A 86 8.39 5.31 16.00
#